data_AF-A6R494-F1
#
_entry.id   AF-A6R494-F1
#
_cell.length_a   1.000
_cell.length_b   1.000
_cell.length_c   1.000
_cell.angle_alpha   90.00
_cell.angle_beta   90.00
_cell.angle_gamma   90.00
#
_symmetry.space_group_name_H-M   'P 1'
#
loop_
_entity.id
_entity.type
_entity.pdbx_description
1 polymer ?
#
loop_
_entity_poly.entity_id
_entity_poly.type
_entity_poly.pdbx_seq_one_letter_code
_entity_poly.pdbx_strand_id
1 'polypeptide(L)'
;MNGSSSTESLDTTPLAFLDQGILRRNNLIAKAGSDDSDARLVDFYYAFFHESHPILPPAHLLHFISPFPLCLKMAMKFVGAHFAFGVSTDAYKLSTAKAIENDREPSYQKVQAILLFATVLHARNDREEAIASFAVAVTLAIELGMHRKSMVEVLAGHNFVREESLRRTWWEIYMTDVMFGAFDHCPLKIGNLTMDVQLPSEEASYSTGISLVEPPSTTQFYNRVFADHPPKYSSFCYAVEATHLLKRGIALGVTLDDENTRDQVEILEANIGSWFRHAPEDRPNALCIDGSVDQVLFRAYMLVHCASIYLHLPRSCLMASPTANATIACARRGTYLPPTSHTLTHASKALEAGNGIVALGSIRSPLLKHTPFFICGLVLGAVVELCACSINVGHSIEPRRDRIALIVGELKHLIAPSLEDPGPDVNILLNSDMWLGDITMDPNM
;
A
#
# COMPACT_ATOMS: atom_id res chain seq x y z
N MET A 1 -40.17 52.05 2.83
CA MET A 1 -40.40 50.60 2.62
C MET A 1 -39.23 50.04 1.84
N ASN A 2 -38.49 49.12 2.48
CA ASN A 2 -37.53 48.12 2.03
C ASN A 2 -36.46 48.43 0.97
N GLY A 3 -35.20 48.08 1.31
CA GLY A 3 -34.16 47.73 0.34
C GLY A 3 -32.74 47.78 0.89
N SER A 4 -32.32 46.71 1.59
CA SER A 4 -30.96 46.43 2.05
C SER A 4 -30.00 46.11 0.90
N SER A 5 -28.78 46.66 0.91
CA SER A 5 -27.65 46.15 0.10
C SER A 5 -26.50 45.71 1.03
N SER A 6 -26.34 44.40 1.18
CA SER A 6 -25.18 43.75 1.78
C SER A 6 -24.17 43.39 0.68
N THR A 7 -22.93 43.85 0.87
CA THR A 7 -21.75 43.55 0.07
C THR A 7 -21.32 42.09 0.24
N GLU A 8 -21.27 41.32 -0.84
CA GLU A 8 -20.63 40.00 -0.90
C GLU A 8 -19.10 40.14 -0.95
N SER A 9 -18.41 39.46 -0.04
CA SER A 9 -16.96 39.24 -0.06
C SER A 9 -16.63 38.02 -0.91
N LEU A 10 -15.68 38.16 -1.85
CA LEU A 10 -15.06 37.03 -2.55
C LEU A 10 -14.33 36.12 -1.55
N ASP A 11 -14.82 34.90 -1.36
CA ASP A 11 -14.10 33.84 -0.68
C ASP A 11 -13.04 33.22 -1.61
N THR A 12 -11.78 33.63 -1.41
CA THR A 12 -10.61 32.96 -1.97
C THR A 12 -10.37 31.66 -1.19
N THR A 13 -10.92 30.54 -1.67
CA THR A 13 -10.62 29.20 -1.13
C THR A 13 -9.33 28.63 -1.74
N PRO A 14 -8.44 27.99 -0.96
CA PRO A 14 -7.20 27.38 -1.45
C PRO A 14 -7.39 26.30 -2.54
N LEU A 15 -8.61 25.74 -2.63
CA LEU A 15 -9.01 24.74 -3.62
C LEU A 15 -9.08 25.31 -5.05
N ALA A 16 -9.41 26.59 -5.22
CA ALA A 16 -9.51 27.21 -6.54
C ALA A 16 -8.14 27.29 -7.26
N PHE A 17 -7.04 27.30 -6.51
CA PHE A 17 -5.69 27.34 -7.06
C PHE A 17 -5.21 25.97 -7.57
N LEU A 18 -5.67 24.88 -6.94
CA LEU A 18 -5.42 23.51 -7.40
C LEU A 18 -6.17 23.20 -8.70
N ASP A 19 -7.39 23.73 -8.84
CA ASP A 19 -8.26 23.51 -9.98
C ASP A 19 -7.64 24.05 -11.29
N GLN A 20 -7.06 25.26 -11.27
CA GLN A 20 -6.49 25.88 -12.47
C GLN A 20 -5.14 25.29 -12.92
N GLY A 21 -4.33 24.77 -11.99
CA GLY A 21 -2.99 24.24 -12.28
C GLY A 21 -3.00 22.85 -12.93
N ILE A 22 -3.96 22.00 -12.54
CA ILE A 22 -4.08 20.61 -12.99
C ILE A 22 -4.78 20.54 -14.36
N LEU A 23 -5.81 21.36 -14.59
CA LEU A 23 -6.66 21.33 -15.79
C LEU A 23 -5.95 21.71 -17.10
N ARG A 24 -4.80 22.41 -17.06
CA ARG A 24 -4.13 22.90 -18.28
C ARG A 24 -3.33 21.83 -19.05
N ARG A 25 -3.09 20.64 -18.48
CA ARG A 25 -2.15 19.66 -19.07
C ARG A 25 -2.78 18.58 -19.95
N ASN A 26 -4.08 18.27 -19.85
CA ASN A 26 -4.62 17.01 -20.39
C ASN A 26 -5.86 17.13 -21.30
N ASN A 27 -5.92 18.13 -22.19
CA ASN A 27 -6.94 18.21 -23.25
C ASN A 27 -6.87 17.07 -24.30
N LEU A 28 -6.07 16.02 -24.09
CA LEU A 28 -5.87 14.90 -25.02
C LEU A 28 -6.92 13.78 -24.89
N ILE A 29 -7.74 13.75 -23.82
CA ILE A 29 -8.72 12.68 -23.56
C ILE A 29 -10.17 13.13 -23.83
N ALA A 30 -10.43 14.44 -23.88
CA ALA A 30 -11.77 14.98 -24.07
C ALA A 30 -12.20 14.90 -25.54
N LYS A 31 -13.06 13.94 -25.87
CA LYS A 31 -13.97 14.09 -27.02
C LYS A 31 -15.07 15.06 -26.60
N ALA A 32 -15.25 16.15 -27.35
CA ALA A 32 -16.36 17.07 -27.17
C ALA A 32 -17.69 16.29 -27.19
N GLY A 33 -18.31 16.12 -26.03
CA GLY A 33 -19.60 15.44 -25.88
C GLY A 33 -19.74 14.45 -24.71
N SER A 34 -18.69 14.08 -23.98
CA SER A 34 -18.85 13.38 -22.69
C SER A 34 -18.89 14.38 -21.54
N ASP A 35 -19.85 14.21 -20.63
CA ASP A 35 -20.05 15.02 -19.43
C ASP A 35 -18.71 15.35 -18.75
N ASP A 36 -18.46 16.63 -18.47
CA ASP A 36 -17.18 17.16 -18.00
C ASP A 36 -16.75 16.57 -16.63
N SER A 37 -17.71 15.98 -15.90
CA SER A 37 -17.44 15.20 -14.67
C SER A 37 -16.67 13.90 -14.94
N ASP A 38 -16.97 13.21 -16.04
CA ASP A 38 -16.45 11.87 -16.34
C ASP A 38 -14.99 11.89 -16.80
N ALA A 39 -14.56 12.99 -17.44
CA ALA A 39 -13.18 13.20 -17.85
C ALA A 39 -12.27 13.44 -16.63
N ARG A 40 -12.75 14.20 -15.65
CA ARG A 40 -12.01 14.55 -14.42
C ARG A 40 -11.68 13.36 -13.52
N LEU A 41 -12.46 12.27 -13.58
CA LEU A 41 -12.19 11.06 -12.78
C LEU A 41 -10.85 10.40 -13.14
N VAL A 42 -10.45 10.44 -14.41
CA VAL A 42 -9.13 9.94 -14.83
C VAL A 42 -8.01 10.81 -14.28
N ASP A 43 -8.22 12.14 -14.20
CA ASP A 43 -7.25 13.04 -13.59
C ASP A 43 -7.12 12.78 -12.09
N PHE A 44 -8.22 12.48 -11.38
CA PHE A 44 -8.18 12.08 -9.98
C PHE A 44 -7.43 10.76 -9.74
N TYR A 45 -7.55 9.78 -10.63
CA TYR A 45 -6.70 8.58 -10.59
C TYR A 45 -5.21 8.95 -10.59
N TYR A 46 -4.78 9.84 -11.50
CA TYR A 46 -3.38 10.27 -11.56
C TYR A 46 -2.96 11.14 -10.38
N ALA A 47 -3.84 12.01 -9.89
CA ALA A 47 -3.54 12.93 -8.79
C ALA A 47 -3.39 12.22 -7.44
N PHE A 48 -4.17 11.17 -7.19
CA PHE A 48 -4.32 10.59 -5.84
C PHE A 48 -3.93 9.12 -5.72
N PHE A 49 -3.88 8.35 -6.81
CA PHE A 49 -3.69 6.89 -6.72
C PHE A 49 -2.46 6.39 -7.48
N HIS A 50 -2.20 6.94 -8.67
CA HIS A 50 -1.16 6.43 -9.58
C HIS A 50 0.22 6.38 -8.95
N GLU A 51 0.64 7.39 -8.17
CA GLU A 51 1.97 7.39 -7.53
C GLU A 51 2.18 6.21 -6.58
N SER A 52 1.13 5.76 -5.87
CA SER A 52 1.20 4.56 -5.03
C SER A 52 1.18 3.26 -5.84
N HIS A 53 0.46 3.23 -6.95
CA HIS A 53 0.30 2.03 -7.79
C HIS A 53 0.62 2.34 -9.27
N PRO A 54 1.88 2.69 -9.62
CA PRO A 54 2.20 3.26 -10.93
C PRO A 54 2.38 2.17 -12.00
N ILE A 55 1.36 1.34 -12.18
CA ILE A 55 1.32 0.24 -13.16
C ILE A 55 1.02 0.75 -14.58
N LEU A 56 0.39 1.92 -14.70
CA LEU A 56 0.08 2.56 -15.98
C LEU A 56 1.15 3.61 -16.35
N PRO A 57 1.34 3.93 -17.65
CA PRO A 57 2.24 4.99 -18.05
C PRO A 57 1.89 6.33 -17.37
N PRO A 58 2.86 7.23 -17.17
CA PRO A 58 2.58 8.62 -16.82
C PRO A 58 1.54 9.22 -17.76
N ALA A 59 0.68 10.13 -17.27
CA ALA A 59 -0.46 10.64 -18.03
C ALA A 59 -0.10 11.16 -19.43
N HIS A 60 1.04 11.86 -19.57
CA HIS A 60 1.50 12.39 -20.86
C HIS A 60 2.02 11.31 -21.83
N LEU A 61 2.31 10.10 -21.34
CA LEU A 61 2.72 8.92 -22.10
C LEU A 61 1.58 7.91 -22.28
N LEU A 62 0.36 8.22 -21.86
CA LEU A 62 -0.76 7.28 -21.89
C LEU A 62 -1.12 6.81 -23.30
N HIS A 63 -0.83 7.62 -24.31
CA HIS A 63 -1.03 7.29 -25.72
C HIS A 63 -0.26 6.04 -26.17
N PHE A 64 0.82 5.65 -25.48
CA PHE A 64 1.57 4.44 -25.80
C PHE A 64 0.73 3.18 -25.61
N ILE A 65 -0.27 3.15 -24.72
CA ILE A 65 -1.12 1.97 -24.50
C ILE A 65 -2.46 2.03 -25.25
N SER A 66 -2.56 2.89 -26.27
CA SER A 66 -3.72 2.96 -27.18
C SER A 66 -3.75 1.77 -28.16
N PRO A 67 -4.94 1.24 -28.55
CA PRO A 67 -6.29 1.65 -28.13
C PRO A 67 -6.55 1.29 -26.67
N PHE A 68 -7.19 2.20 -25.93
CA PHE A 68 -7.44 2.04 -24.51
C PHE A 68 -8.65 1.11 -24.26
N PRO A 69 -8.49 -0.04 -23.60
CA PRO A 69 -9.61 -0.92 -23.33
C PRO A 69 -10.64 -0.25 -22.43
N LEU A 70 -11.93 -0.49 -22.70
CA LEU A 70 -13.01 0.09 -21.92
C LEU A 70 -12.92 -0.33 -20.45
N CYS A 71 -12.57 -1.60 -20.17
CA CYS A 71 -12.41 -2.12 -18.83
C CYS A 71 -11.37 -1.32 -18.01
N LEU A 72 -10.22 -0.98 -18.62
CA LEU A 72 -9.18 -0.21 -17.98
C LEU A 72 -9.61 1.23 -17.74
N LYS A 73 -10.28 1.85 -18.72
CA LYS A 73 -10.84 3.21 -18.55
C LYS A 73 -11.84 3.27 -17.41
N MET A 74 -12.72 2.27 -17.32
CA MET A 74 -13.70 2.18 -16.23
C MET A 74 -13.04 1.96 -14.88
N ALA A 75 -12.02 1.10 -14.80
CA ALA A 75 -11.26 0.90 -13.56
C ALA A 75 -10.58 2.19 -13.07
N MET A 76 -9.98 2.98 -13.96
CA MET A 76 -9.42 4.29 -13.62
C MET A 76 -10.50 5.26 -13.11
N LYS A 77 -11.67 5.30 -13.77
CA LYS A 77 -12.80 6.13 -13.32
C LYS A 77 -13.34 5.68 -11.97
N PHE A 78 -13.41 4.38 -11.72
CA PHE A 78 -13.83 3.82 -10.44
C PHE A 78 -12.89 4.21 -9.30
N VAL A 79 -11.57 4.17 -9.54
CA VAL A 79 -10.60 4.73 -8.59
C VAL A 79 -10.86 6.22 -8.38
N GLY A 80 -10.93 7.00 -9.46
CA GLY A 80 -11.15 8.45 -9.42
C GLY A 80 -12.43 8.89 -8.72
N ALA A 81 -13.50 8.09 -8.80
CA ALA A 81 -14.79 8.38 -8.17
C ALA A 81 -14.70 8.50 -6.64
N HIS A 82 -13.72 7.86 -5.99
CA HIS A 82 -13.50 7.96 -4.54
C HIS A 82 -12.89 9.30 -4.10
N PHE A 83 -12.45 10.12 -5.06
CA PHE A 83 -11.89 11.44 -4.81
C PHE A 83 -12.79 12.56 -5.36
N ALA A 84 -13.97 12.20 -5.89
CA ALA A 84 -14.91 13.13 -6.49
C ALA A 84 -16.12 13.36 -5.57
N PHE A 85 -16.56 14.62 -5.43
CA PHE A 85 -17.78 14.94 -4.71
C PHE A 85 -19.02 14.71 -5.58
N GLY A 86 -20.10 14.16 -4.99
CA GLY A 86 -21.38 13.96 -5.67
C GLY A 86 -21.40 12.86 -6.74
N VAL A 87 -20.38 11.99 -6.76
CA VAL A 87 -20.28 10.87 -7.71
C VAL A 87 -20.60 9.56 -6.99
N SER A 88 -21.48 8.73 -7.57
CA SER A 88 -21.77 7.40 -7.03
C SER A 88 -20.63 6.42 -7.33
N THR A 89 -19.84 6.07 -6.31
CA THR A 89 -18.79 5.04 -6.43
C THR A 89 -19.35 3.67 -6.81
N ASP A 90 -20.56 3.35 -6.36
CA ASP A 90 -21.20 2.04 -6.60
C ASP A 90 -21.63 1.88 -8.06
N ALA A 91 -22.11 2.95 -8.70
CA ALA A 91 -22.40 2.97 -10.12
C ALA A 91 -21.12 2.66 -10.94
N TYR A 92 -19.98 3.22 -10.52
CA TYR A 92 -18.69 2.96 -11.14
C TYR A 92 -18.13 1.56 -10.84
N LYS A 93 -18.36 1.01 -9.65
CA LYS A 93 -18.06 -0.38 -9.32
C LYS A 93 -18.77 -1.33 -10.29
N LEU A 94 -20.10 -1.19 -10.40
CA LEU A 94 -20.92 -2.03 -11.27
C LEU A 94 -20.53 -1.90 -12.75
N SER A 95 -20.29 -0.67 -13.20
CA SER A 95 -19.93 -0.41 -14.59
C SER A 95 -18.53 -0.96 -14.93
N THR A 96 -17.60 -0.93 -13.98
CA THR A 96 -16.27 -1.53 -14.12
C THR A 96 -16.33 -3.04 -14.17
N ALA A 97 -17.08 -3.68 -13.26
CA ALA A 97 -17.27 -5.13 -13.26
C ALA A 97 -17.85 -5.62 -14.60
N LYS A 98 -18.90 -4.96 -15.09
CA LYS A 98 -19.49 -5.25 -16.42
C LYS A 98 -18.49 -5.07 -17.56
N ALA A 99 -17.67 -4.02 -17.52
CA ALA A 99 -16.68 -3.78 -18.57
C ALA A 99 -15.57 -4.86 -18.56
N ILE A 100 -15.14 -5.33 -17.38
CA ILE A 100 -14.18 -6.43 -17.23
C ILE A 100 -14.76 -7.75 -17.74
N GLU A 101 -16.03 -8.04 -17.44
CA GLU A 101 -16.71 -9.26 -17.86
C GLU A 101 -16.94 -9.31 -19.38
N ASN A 102 -17.33 -8.17 -19.97
CA ASN A 102 -17.59 -8.07 -21.41
C ASN A 102 -16.32 -8.11 -22.27
N ASP A 103 -15.16 -7.76 -21.70
CA ASP A 103 -13.88 -7.81 -22.40
C ASP A 103 -13.39 -9.27 -22.49
N ARG A 104 -13.61 -9.93 -23.62
CA ARG A 104 -13.28 -11.36 -23.77
C ARG A 104 -11.82 -11.62 -24.18
N GLU A 105 -11.08 -10.59 -24.57
CA GLU A 105 -9.73 -10.74 -25.09
C GLU A 105 -8.70 -10.69 -23.94
N PRO A 106 -7.87 -11.73 -23.75
CA PRO A 106 -6.76 -11.71 -22.81
C PRO A 106 -5.77 -10.60 -23.17
N SER A 107 -5.52 -9.67 -22.24
CA SER A 107 -4.54 -8.60 -22.43
C SER A 107 -3.93 -8.15 -21.09
N TYR A 108 -2.72 -7.60 -21.13
CA TYR A 108 -2.08 -7.07 -19.92
C TYR A 108 -2.83 -5.82 -19.40
N GLN A 109 -3.52 -5.09 -20.27
CA GLN A 109 -4.38 -3.98 -19.88
C GLN A 109 -5.61 -4.46 -19.10
N LYS A 110 -6.17 -5.62 -19.47
CA LYS A 110 -7.23 -6.26 -18.69
C LYS A 110 -6.71 -6.71 -17.32
N VAL A 111 -5.49 -7.25 -17.24
CA VAL A 111 -4.83 -7.53 -15.95
C VAL A 111 -4.72 -6.26 -15.10
N GLN A 112 -4.24 -5.15 -15.68
CA GLN A 112 -4.16 -3.86 -14.98
C GLN A 112 -5.52 -3.38 -14.48
N ALA A 113 -6.57 -3.51 -15.30
CA ALA A 113 -7.93 -3.12 -14.93
C ALA A 113 -8.43 -3.92 -13.71
N ILE A 114 -8.26 -5.24 -13.73
CA ILE A 114 -8.70 -6.13 -12.64
C ILE A 114 -7.86 -5.88 -11.38
N LEU A 115 -6.55 -5.62 -11.50
CA LEU A 115 -5.68 -5.33 -10.37
C LEU A 115 -6.07 -4.02 -9.66
N LEU A 116 -6.35 -2.95 -10.43
CA LEU A 116 -6.87 -1.69 -9.87
C LEU A 116 -8.22 -1.91 -9.20
N PHE A 117 -9.12 -2.64 -9.87
CA PHE A 117 -10.46 -2.94 -9.35
C PHE A 117 -10.37 -3.71 -8.02
N ALA A 118 -9.60 -4.80 -7.96
CA ALA A 118 -9.41 -5.59 -6.75
C ALA A 118 -8.79 -4.79 -5.59
N THR A 119 -7.84 -3.91 -5.88
CA THR A 119 -7.20 -3.05 -4.87
C THR A 119 -8.22 -2.09 -4.24
N VAL A 120 -9.07 -1.47 -5.05
CA VAL A 120 -10.11 -0.56 -4.56
C VAL A 120 -11.23 -1.31 -3.85
N LEU A 121 -11.64 -2.50 -4.34
CA LEU A 121 -12.58 -3.35 -3.61
C LEU A 121 -12.07 -3.70 -2.22
N HIS A 122 -10.79 -4.06 -2.10
CA HIS A 122 -10.16 -4.32 -0.80
C HIS A 122 -10.22 -3.06 0.10
N ALA A 123 -9.92 -1.87 -0.44
CA ALA A 123 -10.01 -0.60 0.29
C ALA A 123 -11.42 -0.29 0.80
N ARG A 124 -12.45 -0.68 0.04
CA ARG A 124 -13.87 -0.53 0.39
C ARG A 124 -14.39 -1.61 1.33
N ASN A 125 -13.54 -2.53 1.78
CA ASN A 125 -13.93 -3.70 2.55
C ASN A 125 -14.86 -4.68 1.79
N ASP A 126 -14.90 -4.62 0.45
CA ASP A 126 -15.57 -5.59 -0.44
C ASP A 126 -14.69 -6.85 -0.61
N ARG A 127 -14.31 -7.47 0.50
CA ARG A 127 -13.15 -8.37 0.59
C ARG A 127 -13.27 -9.65 -0.24
N GLU A 128 -14.40 -10.33 -0.20
CA GLU A 128 -14.60 -11.56 -0.98
C GLU A 128 -14.46 -11.31 -2.48
N GLU A 129 -15.06 -10.22 -2.96
CA GLU A 129 -15.01 -9.80 -4.35
C GLU A 129 -13.60 -9.33 -4.74
N ALA A 130 -12.88 -8.66 -3.83
CA ALA A 130 -11.49 -8.26 -4.02
C ALA A 130 -10.58 -9.48 -4.21
N ILE A 131 -10.70 -10.48 -3.34
CA ILE A 131 -9.90 -11.72 -3.40
C ILE A 131 -10.21 -12.49 -4.68
N ALA A 132 -11.49 -12.63 -5.04
CA ALA A 132 -11.91 -13.30 -6.26
C ALA A 132 -11.37 -12.59 -7.51
N SER A 133 -11.52 -11.27 -7.58
CA SER A 133 -11.01 -10.44 -8.68
C SER A 133 -9.49 -10.52 -8.79
N PHE A 134 -8.77 -10.41 -7.67
CA PHE A 134 -7.33 -10.52 -7.66
C PHE A 134 -6.84 -11.90 -8.13
N ALA A 135 -7.54 -12.99 -7.75
CA ALA A 135 -7.23 -14.33 -8.24
C ALA A 135 -7.33 -14.42 -9.78
N VAL A 136 -8.34 -13.79 -10.38
CA VAL A 136 -8.48 -13.72 -11.85
C VAL A 136 -7.31 -12.94 -12.47
N ALA A 137 -6.90 -11.81 -11.88
CA ALA A 137 -5.77 -11.03 -12.37
C ALA A 137 -4.46 -11.82 -12.35
N VAL A 138 -4.18 -12.54 -11.25
CA VAL A 138 -2.97 -13.37 -11.11
C VAL A 138 -2.94 -14.48 -12.17
N THR A 139 -4.04 -15.22 -12.31
CA THR A 139 -4.14 -16.30 -13.30
C THR A 139 -3.89 -15.78 -14.71
N LEU A 140 -4.56 -14.70 -15.10
CA LEU A 140 -4.40 -14.09 -16.42
C LEU A 140 -2.96 -13.59 -16.65
N ALA A 141 -2.33 -12.97 -15.66
CA ALA A 141 -0.95 -12.48 -15.77
C ALA A 141 0.06 -13.62 -15.96
N ILE A 142 -0.15 -14.75 -15.27
CA ILE A 142 0.69 -15.95 -15.40
C ILE A 142 0.49 -16.57 -16.79
N GLU A 143 -0.76 -16.70 -17.26
CA GLU A 143 -1.08 -17.23 -18.59
C GLU A 143 -0.47 -16.39 -19.72
N LEU A 144 -0.50 -15.06 -19.60
CA LEU A 144 0.17 -14.14 -20.54
C LEU A 144 1.70 -14.21 -20.43
N GLY A 145 2.24 -14.82 -19.37
CA GLY A 145 3.68 -14.96 -19.16
C GLY A 145 4.36 -13.70 -18.65
N MET A 146 3.64 -12.77 -18.01
CA MET A 146 4.19 -11.47 -17.55
C MET A 146 5.36 -11.59 -16.57
N HIS A 147 5.56 -12.77 -15.97
CA HIS A 147 6.70 -13.12 -15.12
C HIS A 147 8.00 -13.40 -15.89
N ARG A 148 7.93 -13.44 -17.23
CA ARG A 148 9.07 -13.77 -18.11
C ARG A 148 9.55 -12.55 -18.87
N LYS A 149 10.85 -12.27 -18.85
CA LYS A 149 11.48 -11.13 -19.57
C LYS A 149 11.09 -11.15 -21.05
N SER A 150 11.26 -12.29 -21.72
CA SER A 150 10.97 -12.44 -23.16
C SER A 150 9.51 -12.17 -23.50
N MET A 151 8.57 -12.56 -22.62
CA MET A 151 7.15 -12.31 -22.85
C MET A 151 6.78 -10.84 -22.64
N VAL A 152 7.42 -10.15 -21.69
CA VAL A 152 7.24 -8.71 -21.52
C VAL A 152 7.62 -7.96 -22.80
N GLU A 153 8.78 -8.28 -23.39
CA GLU A 153 9.25 -7.69 -24.65
C GLU A 153 8.26 -7.92 -25.81
N VAL A 154 7.76 -9.16 -25.93
CA VAL A 154 6.76 -9.55 -26.94
C VAL A 154 5.43 -8.82 -26.74
N LEU A 155 4.87 -8.81 -25.52
CA LEU A 155 3.60 -8.16 -25.21
C LEU A 155 3.66 -6.64 -25.39
N ALA A 156 4.82 -6.04 -25.13
CA ALA A 156 5.06 -4.62 -25.31
C ALA A 156 5.29 -4.24 -26.79
N GLY A 157 5.64 -5.19 -27.65
CA GLY A 157 6.09 -4.91 -29.01
C GLY A 157 7.38 -4.08 -29.02
N HIS A 158 8.31 -4.38 -28.11
CA HIS A 158 9.60 -3.69 -27.95
C HIS A 158 9.50 -2.16 -27.72
N ASN A 159 8.39 -1.70 -27.14
CA ASN A 159 8.24 -0.32 -26.72
C ASN A 159 8.56 -0.17 -25.23
N PHE A 160 9.57 0.62 -24.90
CA PHE A 160 10.05 0.78 -23.52
C PHE A 160 8.96 1.18 -22.52
N VAL A 161 8.07 2.12 -22.86
CA VAL A 161 6.99 2.58 -21.96
C VAL A 161 6.04 1.42 -21.62
N ARG A 162 5.69 0.62 -22.64
CA ARG A 162 4.85 -0.57 -22.44
C ARG A 162 5.58 -1.63 -21.63
N GLU A 163 6.84 -1.92 -21.94
CA GLU A 163 7.64 -2.89 -21.18
C GLU A 163 7.75 -2.52 -19.71
N GLU A 164 8.00 -1.25 -19.41
CA GLU A 164 8.09 -0.74 -18.05
C GLU A 164 6.74 -0.83 -17.33
N SER A 165 5.64 -0.49 -18.01
CA SER A 165 4.27 -0.67 -17.51
C SER A 165 3.95 -2.14 -17.20
N LEU A 166 4.37 -3.08 -18.06
CA LEU A 166 4.26 -4.53 -17.85
C LEU A 166 5.11 -5.01 -16.66
N ARG A 167 6.39 -4.59 -16.55
CA ARG A 167 7.28 -4.91 -15.41
C ARG A 167 6.66 -4.44 -14.10
N ARG A 168 6.23 -3.17 -14.02
CA ARG A 168 5.58 -2.60 -12.84
C ARG A 168 4.29 -3.33 -12.49
N THR A 169 3.50 -3.72 -13.50
CA THR A 169 2.28 -4.52 -13.27
C THR A 169 2.60 -5.88 -12.68
N TRP A 170 3.58 -6.62 -13.20
CA TRP A 170 3.97 -7.92 -12.63
C TRP A 170 4.42 -7.80 -11.18
N TRP A 171 5.32 -6.85 -10.90
CA TRP A 171 5.82 -6.66 -9.54
C TRP A 171 4.72 -6.14 -8.60
N GLU A 172 3.77 -5.33 -9.07
CA GLU A 172 2.60 -4.94 -8.28
C GLU A 172 1.72 -6.14 -7.93
N ILE A 173 1.51 -7.08 -8.85
CA ILE A 173 0.79 -8.33 -8.55
C ILE A 173 1.54 -9.14 -7.50
N TYR A 174 2.87 -9.26 -7.62
CA TYR A 174 3.70 -9.96 -6.63
C TYR A 174 3.57 -9.33 -5.23
N MET A 175 3.69 -8.01 -5.14
CA MET A 175 3.53 -7.28 -3.87
C MET A 175 2.13 -7.45 -3.30
N THR A 176 1.11 -7.37 -4.15
CA THR A 176 -0.30 -7.49 -3.76
C THR A 176 -0.63 -8.90 -3.27
N ASP A 177 -0.12 -9.96 -3.91
CA ASP A 177 -0.34 -11.34 -3.47
C ASP A 177 0.19 -11.58 -2.05
N VAL A 178 1.37 -11.04 -1.74
CA VAL A 178 1.94 -11.11 -0.40
C VAL A 178 1.15 -10.26 0.60
N MET A 179 0.66 -9.08 0.22
CA MET A 179 -0.21 -8.27 1.08
C MET A 179 -1.54 -8.96 1.39
N PHE A 180 -2.20 -9.58 0.41
CA PHE A 180 -3.37 -10.45 0.65
C PHE A 180 -3.03 -11.67 1.51
N GLY A 181 -1.82 -12.24 1.37
CA GLY A 181 -1.36 -13.29 2.27
C GLY A 181 -1.16 -12.81 3.70
N ALA A 182 -0.63 -11.59 3.87
CA ALA A 182 -0.35 -10.96 5.15
C ALA A 182 -1.63 -10.58 5.88
N PHE A 183 -2.45 -9.73 5.26
CA PHE A 183 -3.59 -9.08 5.89
C PHE A 183 -4.86 -9.90 5.71
N ASP A 184 -4.98 -10.62 4.59
CA ASP A 184 -6.20 -11.33 4.25
C ASP A 184 -6.21 -12.83 4.58
N HIS A 185 -5.06 -13.37 5.04
CA HIS A 185 -4.86 -14.81 5.23
C HIS A 185 -5.11 -15.64 3.98
N CYS A 186 -4.96 -15.04 2.80
CA CYS A 186 -5.09 -15.76 1.55
C CYS A 186 -3.87 -16.68 1.35
N PRO A 187 -4.05 -17.90 0.82
CA PRO A 187 -2.93 -18.65 0.26
C PRO A 187 -2.23 -17.82 -0.81
N LEU A 188 -0.90 -17.76 -0.74
CA LEU A 188 -0.08 -17.09 -1.74
C LEU A 188 -0.27 -17.79 -3.09
N LYS A 189 -0.65 -17.02 -4.10
CA LYS A 189 -0.88 -17.52 -5.46
C LYS A 189 0.42 -17.59 -6.24
N ILE A 190 1.37 -16.71 -5.93
CA ILE A 190 2.72 -16.70 -6.50
C ILE A 190 3.65 -17.44 -5.52
N GLY A 191 3.63 -18.78 -5.63
CA GLY A 191 4.46 -19.70 -4.86
C GLY A 191 5.92 -19.73 -5.33
N ASN A 192 6.37 -20.92 -5.78
CA ASN A 192 7.72 -21.17 -6.31
C ASN A 192 7.78 -20.98 -7.84
N LEU A 193 7.10 -19.96 -8.34
CA LEU A 193 7.14 -19.63 -9.76
C LEU A 193 8.54 -19.12 -10.12
N THR A 194 9.13 -19.65 -11.19
CA THR A 194 10.38 -19.10 -11.73
C THR A 194 10.06 -17.80 -12.47
N MET A 195 10.71 -16.71 -12.09
CA MET A 195 10.48 -15.38 -12.65
C MET A 195 11.84 -14.80 -13.04
N ASP A 196 11.97 -14.33 -14.27
CA ASP A 196 13.17 -13.66 -14.78
C ASP A 196 12.88 -12.24 -15.32
N VAL A 197 11.64 -11.78 -15.19
CA VAL A 197 11.27 -10.40 -15.45
C VAL A 197 12.13 -9.44 -14.63
N GLN A 198 12.69 -8.44 -15.30
CA GLN A 198 13.56 -7.44 -14.67
C GLN A 198 12.78 -6.58 -13.68
N LEU A 199 13.49 -6.05 -12.68
CA LEU A 199 12.94 -5.07 -11.75
C LEU A 199 12.63 -3.76 -12.47
N PRO A 200 11.65 -2.98 -11.98
CA PRO A 200 11.28 -1.71 -12.60
C PRO A 200 12.40 -0.67 -12.58
N SER A 201 12.43 0.16 -13.60
CA SER A 201 13.42 1.21 -13.79
C SER A 201 13.17 2.41 -12.87
N GLU A 202 14.18 3.27 -12.76
CA GLU A 202 14.07 4.58 -12.09
C GLU A 202 12.90 5.42 -12.62
N GLU A 203 12.33 6.24 -11.74
CA GLU A 203 11.15 7.05 -12.07
C GLU A 203 11.44 8.06 -13.18
N ALA A 204 12.69 8.56 -13.27
CA ALA A 204 13.12 9.44 -14.36
C ALA A 204 13.03 8.75 -15.74
N SER A 205 13.42 7.47 -15.84
CA SER A 205 13.30 6.71 -17.09
C SER A 205 11.84 6.52 -17.46
N TYR A 206 10.99 6.16 -16.50
CA TYR A 206 9.57 5.94 -16.77
C TYR A 206 8.83 7.24 -17.12
N SER A 207 9.10 8.31 -16.37
CA SER A 207 8.56 9.65 -16.60
C SER A 207 8.94 10.23 -17.95
N THR A 208 10.15 9.97 -18.46
CA THR A 208 10.57 10.48 -19.78
C THR A 208 10.20 9.54 -20.93
N GLY A 209 9.86 8.28 -20.62
CA GLY A 209 9.65 7.24 -21.62
C GLY A 209 10.95 6.79 -22.32
N ILE A 210 12.10 7.07 -21.72
CA ILE A 210 13.43 6.75 -22.26
C ILE A 210 14.16 5.83 -21.28
N SER A 211 14.72 4.74 -21.79
CA SER A 211 15.60 3.87 -20.99
C SER A 211 16.95 4.55 -20.78
N LEU A 212 17.18 5.13 -19.60
CA LEU A 212 18.46 5.75 -19.24
C LEU A 212 19.51 4.71 -18.86
N VAL A 213 19.09 3.62 -18.23
CA VAL A 213 19.90 2.48 -17.78
C VAL A 213 19.07 1.22 -17.99
N GLU A 214 19.72 0.11 -18.30
CA GLU A 214 19.02 -1.17 -18.44
C GLU A 214 18.32 -1.55 -17.11
N PRO A 215 17.06 -2.00 -17.15
CA PRO A 215 16.35 -2.48 -15.96
C PRO A 215 17.12 -3.61 -15.25
N PRO A 216 17.34 -3.55 -13.93
CA PRO A 216 18.19 -4.50 -13.25
C PRO A 216 17.49 -5.85 -13.04
N SER A 217 18.26 -6.93 -12.97
CA SER A 217 17.77 -8.21 -12.46
C SER A 217 17.64 -8.17 -10.93
N THR A 218 16.84 -9.08 -10.37
CA THR A 218 16.75 -9.28 -8.91
C THR A 218 18.13 -9.57 -8.32
N THR A 219 18.91 -10.46 -8.92
CA THR A 219 20.28 -10.79 -8.49
C THR A 219 21.21 -9.59 -8.48
N GLN A 220 21.16 -8.74 -9.52
CA GLN A 220 21.95 -7.51 -9.58
C GLN A 220 21.60 -6.58 -8.40
N PHE A 221 20.30 -6.40 -8.12
CA PHE A 221 19.86 -5.57 -7.01
C PHE A 221 20.22 -6.15 -5.63
N TYR A 222 20.11 -7.47 -5.43
CA TYR A 222 20.50 -8.11 -4.17
C TYR A 222 22.00 -7.96 -3.89
N ASN A 223 22.83 -8.06 -4.93
CA ASN A 223 24.28 -7.91 -4.78
C ASN A 223 24.74 -6.46 -4.54
N ARG A 224 23.84 -5.47 -4.57
CA ARG A 224 24.18 -4.05 -4.35
C ARG A 224 24.88 -3.81 -3.01
N VAL A 225 24.56 -4.59 -1.98
CA VAL A 225 25.10 -4.44 -0.61
C VAL A 225 26.59 -4.78 -0.54
N PHE A 226 27.13 -5.46 -1.56
CA PHE A 226 28.55 -5.81 -1.66
C PHE A 226 29.29 -4.96 -2.70
N ALA A 227 28.62 -4.00 -3.34
CA ALA A 227 29.23 -3.10 -4.30
C ALA A 227 29.81 -1.87 -3.59
N ASP A 228 31.03 -1.47 -3.96
CA ASP A 228 31.65 -0.25 -3.40
C ASP A 228 30.88 1.02 -3.77
N HIS A 229 30.33 1.05 -4.99
CA HIS A 229 29.56 2.16 -5.55
C HIS A 229 28.34 1.61 -6.28
N PRO A 230 27.27 1.20 -5.57
CA PRO A 230 26.09 0.66 -6.21
C PRO A 230 25.43 1.74 -7.08
N PRO A 231 24.88 1.37 -8.26
CA PRO A 231 24.08 2.30 -9.05
C PRO A 231 22.82 2.69 -8.28
N LYS A 232 22.20 3.81 -8.67
CA LYS A 232 20.90 4.20 -8.12
C LYS A 232 19.83 3.21 -8.58
N TYR A 233 19.04 2.71 -7.62
CA TYR A 233 17.95 1.76 -7.86
C TYR A 233 16.59 2.37 -7.54
N SER A 234 15.60 2.02 -8.35
CA SER A 234 14.23 2.52 -8.22
C SER A 234 13.61 2.11 -6.89
N SER A 235 12.67 2.91 -6.40
CA SER A 235 11.89 2.59 -5.19
C SER A 235 11.17 1.25 -5.30
N PHE A 236 10.81 0.82 -6.52
CA PHE A 236 10.26 -0.51 -6.77
C PHE A 236 11.21 -1.64 -6.41
N CYS A 237 12.52 -1.48 -6.67
CA CYS A 237 13.49 -2.52 -6.30
C CYS A 237 13.45 -2.78 -4.79
N TYR A 238 13.44 -1.70 -4.01
CA TYR A 238 13.33 -1.75 -2.55
C TYR A 238 12.00 -2.30 -2.07
N ALA A 239 10.89 -1.92 -2.73
CA ALA A 239 9.56 -2.44 -2.43
C ALA A 239 9.45 -3.95 -2.70
N VAL A 240 10.00 -4.43 -3.81
CA VAL A 240 10.04 -5.86 -4.14
C VAL A 240 10.85 -6.64 -3.09
N GLU A 241 12.03 -6.18 -2.71
CA GLU A 241 12.80 -6.80 -1.63
C GLU A 241 12.05 -6.77 -0.30
N ALA A 242 11.43 -5.64 0.07
CA ALA A 242 10.60 -5.54 1.27
C ALA A 242 9.44 -6.55 1.27
N THR A 243 8.82 -6.77 0.11
CA THR A 243 7.80 -7.82 -0.08
C THR A 243 8.38 -9.22 0.11
N HIS A 244 9.59 -9.50 -0.38
CA HIS A 244 10.25 -10.78 -0.13
C HIS A 244 10.51 -11.01 1.37
N LEU A 245 10.93 -9.97 2.10
CA LEU A 245 11.09 -10.02 3.55
C LEU A 245 9.76 -10.30 4.25
N LEU A 246 8.68 -9.61 3.85
CA LEU A 246 7.35 -9.84 4.38
C LEU A 246 6.87 -11.29 4.12
N LYS A 247 7.03 -11.80 2.89
CA LYS A 247 6.69 -13.19 2.54
C LYS A 247 7.39 -14.19 3.46
N ARG A 248 8.68 -13.97 3.77
CA ARG A 248 9.43 -14.81 4.72
C ARG A 248 8.95 -14.65 6.15
N GLY A 249 8.66 -13.42 6.60
CA GLY A 249 8.12 -13.14 7.93
C GLY A 249 6.77 -13.83 8.17
N ILE A 250 5.88 -13.80 7.18
CA ILE A 250 4.60 -14.53 7.21
C ILE A 250 4.82 -16.03 7.37
N ALA A 251 5.72 -16.62 6.57
CA ALA A 251 6.01 -18.05 6.64
C ALA A 251 6.54 -18.43 8.03
N LEU A 252 7.58 -17.76 8.51
CA LEU A 252 8.20 -18.02 9.81
C LEU A 252 7.30 -17.70 11.00
N GLY A 253 6.36 -16.77 10.87
CA GLY A 253 5.41 -16.40 11.92
C GLY A 253 4.38 -17.48 12.26
N VAL A 254 4.31 -18.57 11.47
CA VAL A 254 3.45 -19.73 11.74
C VAL A 254 4.20 -21.06 11.76
N THR A 255 5.52 -21.04 11.57
CA THR A 255 6.36 -22.24 11.68
C THR A 255 6.72 -22.46 13.15
N LEU A 256 6.58 -23.70 13.62
CA LEU A 256 6.99 -24.09 14.96
C LEU A 256 8.50 -23.97 15.12
N ASP A 257 8.95 -23.55 16.31
CA ASP A 257 10.36 -23.34 16.56
C ASP A 257 11.12 -24.68 16.64
N ASP A 258 12.02 -24.89 15.68
CA ASP A 258 13.09 -25.89 15.72
C ASP A 258 14.47 -25.20 15.51
N GLU A 259 15.57 -25.96 15.43
CA GLU A 259 16.91 -25.38 15.21
C GLU A 259 17.00 -24.67 13.85
N ASN A 260 16.52 -25.29 12.78
CA ASN A 260 16.52 -24.70 11.45
C ASN A 260 15.68 -23.41 11.37
N THR A 261 14.54 -23.36 12.05
CA THR A 261 13.67 -22.19 12.12
C THR A 261 14.34 -21.05 12.87
N ARG A 262 15.10 -21.32 13.94
CA ARG A 262 15.90 -20.30 14.65
C ARG A 262 16.95 -19.68 13.74
N ASP A 263 17.69 -20.48 12.98
CA ASP A 263 18.67 -19.97 12.01
C ASP A 263 17.97 -19.09 10.94
N GLN A 264 16.80 -19.51 10.44
CA GLN A 264 16.03 -18.71 9.47
C GLN A 264 15.50 -17.41 10.05
N VAL A 265 15.13 -17.37 11.33
CA VAL A 265 14.73 -16.14 12.04
C VAL A 265 15.91 -15.18 12.11
N GLU A 266 17.08 -15.64 12.55
CA GLU A 266 18.30 -14.81 12.63
C GLU A 266 18.71 -14.27 11.25
N ILE A 267 18.65 -15.12 10.21
CA ILE A 267 18.91 -14.70 8.83
C ILE A 267 17.90 -13.63 8.40
N LEU A 268 16.61 -13.80 8.68
CA LEU A 268 15.61 -12.80 8.29
C LEU A 268 15.80 -11.49 9.07
N GLU A 269 16.12 -11.55 10.36
CA GLU A 269 16.46 -10.38 11.17
C GLU A 269 17.64 -9.60 10.58
N ALA A 270 18.71 -10.30 10.21
CA ALA A 270 19.87 -9.69 9.57
C ALA A 270 19.51 -9.03 8.23
N ASN A 271 18.63 -9.66 7.44
CA ASN A 271 18.14 -9.09 6.18
C ASN A 271 17.27 -7.85 6.38
N ILE A 272 16.38 -7.84 7.38
CA ILE A 272 15.58 -6.67 7.75
C ILE A 272 16.49 -5.51 8.16
N GLY A 273 17.46 -5.76 9.03
CA GLY A 273 18.44 -4.75 9.46
C GLY A 273 19.29 -4.24 8.29
N SER A 274 19.72 -5.15 7.40
CA SER A 274 20.44 -4.79 6.18
C SER A 274 19.62 -3.90 5.25
N TRP A 275 18.32 -4.18 5.08
CA TRP A 275 17.45 -3.38 4.22
C TRP A 275 17.40 -1.92 4.67
N PHE A 276 17.17 -1.65 5.97
CA PHE A 276 17.15 -0.28 6.50
C PHE A 276 18.49 0.44 6.31
N ARG A 277 19.61 -0.29 6.48
CA ARG A 277 20.96 0.27 6.35
C ARG A 277 21.35 0.60 4.91
N HIS A 278 20.71 -0.04 3.93
CA HIS A 278 20.99 0.16 2.51
C HIS A 278 19.80 0.79 1.75
N ALA A 279 18.82 1.33 2.48
CA ALA A 279 17.74 2.11 1.89
C ALA A 279 18.31 3.38 1.21
N PRO A 280 17.60 3.97 0.22
CA PRO A 280 18.12 5.13 -0.50
C PRO A 280 18.43 6.32 0.42
N GLU A 281 19.66 6.83 0.35
CA GLU A 281 20.13 7.95 1.19
C GLU A 281 19.50 9.30 0.80
N ASP A 282 19.07 9.45 -0.45
CA ASP A 282 18.49 10.69 -1.00
C ASP A 282 17.02 10.90 -0.62
N ARG A 283 16.39 9.89 -0.01
CA ARG A 283 14.98 9.89 0.38
C ARG A 283 14.75 9.06 1.66
N PRO A 284 15.38 9.45 2.78
CA PRO A 284 15.27 8.72 4.04
C PRO A 284 13.81 8.69 4.49
N ASN A 285 13.34 7.54 4.99
CA ASN A 285 11.94 7.34 5.40
C ASN A 285 10.90 7.73 4.32
N ALA A 286 11.27 7.57 3.03
CA ALA A 286 10.44 7.92 1.89
C ALA A 286 10.14 9.42 1.70
N LEU A 287 10.88 10.31 2.38
CA LEU A 287 10.76 11.76 2.21
C LEU A 287 11.77 12.26 1.20
N CYS A 288 11.29 12.83 0.10
CA CYS A 288 12.10 13.50 -0.89
C CYS A 288 12.60 14.86 -0.38
N ILE A 289 13.69 15.37 -0.98
CA ILE A 289 14.29 16.67 -0.64
C ILE A 289 13.30 17.84 -0.80
N ASP A 290 12.35 17.72 -1.73
CA ASP A 290 11.30 18.71 -1.98
C ASP A 290 10.11 18.63 -0.99
N GLY A 291 10.18 17.73 -0.01
CA GLY A 291 9.11 17.49 0.96
C GLY A 291 7.97 16.60 0.45
N SER A 292 8.05 16.11 -0.78
CA SER A 292 7.11 15.11 -1.28
C SER A 292 7.42 13.72 -0.69
N VAL A 293 6.44 12.83 -0.72
CA VAL A 293 6.58 11.45 -0.24
C VAL A 293 6.69 10.53 -1.44
N ASP A 294 7.78 9.77 -1.52
CA ASP A 294 7.93 8.66 -2.47
C ASP A 294 7.00 7.51 -2.07
N GLN A 295 5.84 7.42 -2.71
CA GLN A 295 4.77 6.51 -2.30
C GLN A 295 5.16 5.03 -2.42
N VAL A 296 6.01 4.67 -3.39
CA VAL A 296 6.48 3.30 -3.56
C VAL A 296 7.49 2.94 -2.47
N LEU A 297 8.40 3.86 -2.14
CA LEU A 297 9.34 3.65 -1.04
C LEU A 297 8.62 3.66 0.32
N PHE A 298 7.61 4.52 0.50
CA PHE A 298 6.74 4.53 1.67
C PHE A 298 6.12 3.16 1.91
N ARG A 299 5.56 2.55 0.85
CA ARG A 299 5.06 1.18 0.91
C ARG A 299 6.16 0.19 1.26
N ALA A 300 7.36 0.35 0.73
CA ALA A 300 8.48 -0.53 1.07
C ALA A 300 8.80 -0.50 2.57
N TYR A 301 8.91 0.69 3.17
CA TYR A 301 9.11 0.85 4.63
C TYR A 301 7.97 0.19 5.41
N MET A 302 6.71 0.41 5.02
CA MET A 302 5.55 -0.26 5.63
C MET A 302 5.70 -1.78 5.59
N LEU A 303 6.09 -2.35 4.45
CA LEU A 303 6.24 -3.80 4.28
C LEU A 303 7.37 -4.39 5.13
N VAL A 304 8.48 -3.68 5.29
CA VAL A 304 9.59 -4.14 6.17
C VAL A 304 9.19 -4.10 7.64
N HIS A 305 8.49 -3.06 8.08
CA HIS A 305 7.93 -3.05 9.45
C HIS A 305 6.93 -4.18 9.66
N CYS A 306 6.02 -4.42 8.71
CA CYS A 306 5.12 -5.57 8.74
C CYS A 306 5.89 -6.90 8.82
N ALA A 307 6.97 -7.06 8.05
CA ALA A 307 7.81 -8.26 8.08
C ALA A 307 8.39 -8.51 9.48
N SER A 308 8.88 -7.46 10.13
CA SER A 308 9.41 -7.52 11.50
C SER A 308 8.32 -7.86 12.53
N ILE A 309 7.12 -7.27 12.40
CA ILE A 309 5.98 -7.61 13.26
C ILE A 309 5.61 -9.09 13.10
N TYR A 310 5.45 -9.59 11.87
CA TYR A 310 5.12 -10.99 11.64
C TYR A 310 6.19 -11.97 12.12
N LEU A 311 7.46 -11.55 12.13
CA LEU A 311 8.56 -12.36 12.64
C LEU A 311 8.57 -12.43 14.17
N HIS A 312 8.37 -11.28 14.84
CA HIS A 312 8.61 -11.16 16.28
C HIS A 312 7.38 -11.23 17.15
N LEU A 313 6.25 -10.66 16.72
CA LEU A 313 5.03 -10.63 17.53
C LEU A 313 4.61 -12.05 17.99
N PRO A 314 4.58 -13.08 17.12
CA PRO A 314 4.18 -14.44 17.53
C PRO A 314 5.14 -15.11 18.53
N ARG A 315 6.39 -14.63 18.64
CA ARG A 315 7.45 -15.14 19.53
C ARG A 315 7.61 -14.31 20.80
N SER A 316 6.83 -13.25 20.93
CA SER A 316 6.95 -12.28 22.02
C SER A 316 6.01 -12.58 23.18
N CYS A 317 6.33 -12.05 24.35
CA CYS A 317 5.41 -12.11 25.50
C CYS A 317 4.13 -11.27 25.31
N LEU A 318 4.07 -10.38 24.30
CA LEU A 318 2.89 -9.55 23.99
C LEU A 318 1.65 -10.41 23.66
N MET A 319 1.86 -11.63 23.15
CA MET A 319 0.77 -12.55 22.80
C MET A 319 0.07 -13.19 24.01
N ALA A 320 0.58 -12.98 25.24
CA ALA A 320 -0.15 -13.33 26.45
C ALA A 320 -1.27 -12.33 26.80
N SER A 321 -1.37 -11.20 26.10
CA SER A 321 -2.42 -10.18 26.30
C SER A 321 -3.81 -10.69 25.87
N PRO A 322 -4.91 -10.36 26.58
CA PRO A 322 -6.26 -10.55 26.08
C PRO A 322 -6.52 -9.87 24.73
N THR A 323 -5.86 -8.76 24.45
CA THR A 323 -5.95 -8.04 23.17
C THR A 323 -5.35 -8.84 22.01
N ALA A 324 -4.38 -9.74 22.28
CA ALA A 324 -3.86 -10.67 21.29
C ALA A 324 -4.92 -11.67 20.80
N ASN A 325 -5.97 -11.92 21.60
CA ASN A 325 -7.06 -12.84 21.29
C ASN A 325 -8.24 -12.19 20.55
N ALA A 326 -8.25 -10.86 20.37
CA ALA A 326 -9.31 -10.17 19.65
C ALA A 326 -9.25 -10.46 18.13
N THR A 327 -10.40 -10.73 17.51
CA THR A 327 -10.52 -10.86 16.04
C THR A 327 -10.52 -9.48 15.40
N ILE A 328 -9.42 -9.08 14.77
CA ILE A 328 -9.31 -7.81 14.06
C ILE A 328 -9.13 -8.09 12.57
N ALA A 329 -10.02 -7.55 11.74
CA ALA A 329 -9.91 -7.65 10.28
C ALA A 329 -8.58 -7.03 9.82
N CYS A 330 -7.93 -7.67 8.83
CA CYS A 330 -6.67 -7.21 8.24
C CYS A 330 -5.42 -7.22 9.16
N ALA A 331 -5.48 -7.88 10.32
CA ALA A 331 -4.31 -8.18 11.14
C ALA A 331 -4.18 -9.69 11.34
N ARG A 332 -3.19 -10.31 10.70
CA ARG A 332 -2.96 -11.75 10.90
C ARG A 332 -2.45 -12.02 12.30
N ARG A 333 -3.23 -12.83 13.02
CA ARG A 333 -2.76 -13.58 14.19
C ARG A 333 -1.58 -14.46 13.77
N GLY A 334 -0.44 -14.32 14.43
CA GLY A 334 0.49 -15.43 14.49
C GLY A 334 -0.17 -16.59 15.25
N THR A 335 0.21 -17.83 14.94
CA THR A 335 0.01 -18.90 15.92
C THR A 335 0.84 -18.53 17.15
N TYR A 336 0.27 -18.56 18.36
CA TYR A 336 1.07 -18.40 19.57
C TYR A 336 2.17 -19.46 19.56
N LEU A 337 3.42 -19.03 19.41
CA LEU A 337 4.57 -19.94 19.45
C LEU A 337 4.97 -20.10 20.92
N PRO A 338 5.38 -21.31 21.35
CA PRO A 338 5.83 -21.54 22.71
C PRO A 338 6.92 -20.53 23.10
N PRO A 339 6.90 -19.99 24.33
CA PRO A 339 7.88 -18.99 24.76
C PRO A 339 9.31 -19.47 24.54
N THR A 340 10.10 -18.74 23.76
CA THR A 340 11.55 -18.90 23.72
C THR A 340 12.19 -18.19 24.92
N SER A 341 13.46 -18.45 25.22
CA SER A 341 14.21 -17.69 26.25
C SER A 341 14.34 -16.19 25.93
N HIS A 342 13.96 -15.75 24.72
CA HIS A 342 14.14 -14.39 24.21
C HIS A 342 12.82 -13.62 23.95
N THR A 343 11.73 -14.00 24.62
CA THR A 343 10.40 -13.38 24.41
C THR A 343 10.36 -11.86 24.60
N LEU A 344 11.17 -11.30 25.51
CA LEU A 344 11.30 -9.85 25.73
C LEU A 344 12.01 -9.14 24.57
N THR A 345 13.06 -9.76 24.01
CA THR A 345 13.76 -9.23 22.83
C THR A 345 12.81 -9.16 21.64
N HIS A 346 12.03 -10.21 21.41
CA HIS A 346 11.01 -10.21 20.37
C HIS A 346 9.92 -9.16 20.63
N ALA A 347 9.49 -8.97 21.88
CA ALA A 347 8.54 -7.91 22.23
C ALA A 347 9.09 -6.52 21.88
N SER A 348 10.35 -6.24 22.24
CA SER A 348 11.01 -4.97 21.92
C SER A 348 11.09 -4.71 20.42
N LYS A 349 11.48 -5.72 19.62
CA LYS A 349 11.58 -5.59 18.17
C LYS A 349 10.20 -5.43 17.50
N ALA A 350 9.18 -6.16 17.97
CA ALA A 350 7.81 -5.98 17.50
C ALA A 350 7.31 -4.55 17.78
N LEU A 351 7.57 -4.02 18.97
CA LEU A 351 7.24 -2.64 19.34
C LEU A 351 7.98 -1.61 18.51
N GLU A 352 9.28 -1.79 18.27
CA GLU A 352 10.05 -0.92 17.39
C GLU A 352 9.47 -0.88 15.98
N ALA A 353 9.08 -2.04 15.44
CA ALA A 353 8.44 -2.11 14.13
C ALA A 353 7.04 -1.47 14.11
N GLY A 354 6.23 -1.68 15.17
CA GLY A 354 4.95 -0.99 15.35
C GLY A 354 5.10 0.53 15.36
N ASN A 355 6.11 1.04 16.07
CA ASN A 355 6.46 2.46 16.10
C ASN A 355 6.89 2.99 14.74
N GLY A 356 7.59 2.19 13.94
CA GLY A 356 7.93 2.53 12.56
C GLY A 356 6.68 2.74 11.69
N ILE A 357 5.67 1.88 11.80
CA ILE A 357 4.39 2.07 11.09
C ILE A 357 3.70 3.37 11.53
N VAL A 358 3.68 3.64 12.84
CA VAL A 358 3.08 4.88 13.38
C VAL A 358 3.85 6.11 12.89
N ALA A 359 5.18 6.03 12.84
CA ALA A 359 6.02 7.10 12.33
C ALA A 359 5.74 7.39 10.85
N LEU A 360 5.52 6.36 10.02
CA LEU A 360 5.06 6.55 8.64
C LEU A 360 3.72 7.29 8.58
N GLY A 361 2.76 6.95 9.44
CA GLY A 361 1.47 7.64 9.52
C GLY A 361 1.57 9.10 9.98
N SER A 362 2.66 9.47 10.65
CA SER A 362 2.91 10.87 11.04
C SER A 362 3.39 11.75 9.89
N ILE A 363 3.80 11.17 8.76
CA ILE A 363 4.25 11.91 7.59
C ILE A 363 3.07 12.67 7.00
N ARG A 364 3.08 14.00 7.16
CA ARG A 364 2.04 14.88 6.64
C ARG A 364 2.27 15.11 5.16
N SER A 365 1.37 14.58 4.31
CA SER A 365 1.27 14.96 2.91
C SER A 365 -0.02 15.78 2.69
N PRO A 366 0.03 16.93 1.99
CA PRO A 366 -1.16 17.73 1.71
C PRO A 366 -2.18 17.02 0.82
N LEU A 367 -1.76 15.96 0.11
CA LEU A 367 -2.63 15.07 -0.66
C LEU A 367 -2.41 13.65 -0.14
N LEU A 368 -3.47 12.97 0.28
CA LEU A 368 -3.37 11.54 0.58
C LEU A 368 -3.20 10.77 -0.71
N LYS A 369 -1.98 10.30 -0.92
CA LYS A 369 -1.63 9.43 -2.04
C LYS A 369 -1.23 8.04 -1.59
N HIS A 370 -1.36 7.73 -0.30
CA HIS A 370 -0.94 6.47 0.27
C HIS A 370 -1.73 5.31 -0.30
N THR A 371 -1.05 4.17 -0.44
CA THR A 371 -1.65 2.90 -0.81
C THR A 371 -2.80 2.55 0.15
N PRO A 372 -3.97 2.09 -0.31
CA PRO A 372 -5.06 1.70 0.59
C PRO A 372 -4.68 0.58 1.57
N PHE A 373 -3.72 -0.27 1.20
CA PHE A 373 -3.13 -1.28 2.10
C PHE A 373 -2.47 -0.70 3.36
N PHE A 374 -2.17 0.60 3.40
CA PHE A 374 -1.62 1.24 4.59
C PHE A 374 -2.58 1.20 5.78
N ILE A 375 -3.89 1.15 5.52
CA ILE A 375 -4.92 0.91 6.56
C ILE A 375 -4.59 -0.39 7.32
N CYS A 376 -4.25 -1.48 6.62
CA CYS A 376 -3.90 -2.75 7.25
C CYS A 376 -2.59 -2.67 8.04
N GLY A 377 -1.61 -1.94 7.51
CA GLY A 377 -0.37 -1.63 8.24
C GLY A 377 -0.65 -0.93 9.56
N LEU A 378 -1.45 0.15 9.53
CA LEU A 378 -1.86 0.92 10.72
C LEU A 378 -2.59 0.05 11.75
N VAL A 379 -3.52 -0.80 11.29
CA VAL A 379 -4.22 -1.76 12.16
C VAL A 379 -3.23 -2.73 12.82
N LEU A 380 -2.28 -3.26 12.06
CA LEU A 380 -1.24 -4.15 12.60
C LEU A 380 -0.36 -3.44 13.64
N GLY A 381 0.02 -2.18 13.40
CA GLY A 381 0.73 -1.35 14.37
C GLY A 381 -0.08 -1.11 15.65
N ALA A 382 -1.39 -0.83 15.53
CA ALA A 382 -2.28 -0.65 16.67
C ALA A 382 -2.37 -1.92 17.52
N VAL A 383 -2.44 -3.10 16.90
CA VAL A 383 -2.44 -4.39 17.63
C VAL A 383 -1.20 -4.52 18.51
N VAL A 384 -0.01 -4.18 18.00
CA VAL A 384 1.24 -4.24 18.76
C VAL A 384 1.21 -3.29 19.96
N GLU A 385 0.83 -2.03 19.74
CA GLU A 385 0.74 -1.01 20.80
C GLU A 385 -0.28 -1.40 21.88
N LEU A 386 -1.44 -1.91 21.46
CA LEU A 386 -2.48 -2.38 22.38
C LEU A 386 -2.02 -3.57 23.21
N CYS A 387 -1.38 -4.57 22.59
CA CYS A 387 -0.84 -5.71 23.32
C CYS A 387 0.17 -5.27 24.38
N ALA A 388 1.06 -4.32 24.05
CA ALA A 388 2.03 -3.78 25.00
C ALA A 388 1.39 -3.00 26.16
N CYS A 389 0.29 -2.26 25.90
CA CYS A 389 -0.49 -1.62 26.95
C CYS A 389 -1.09 -2.65 27.93
N SER A 390 -1.64 -3.76 27.44
CA SER A 390 -2.30 -4.76 28.30
C SER A 390 -1.36 -5.47 29.27
N ILE A 391 -0.06 -5.55 28.95
CA ILE A 391 0.93 -6.27 29.78
C ILE A 391 1.97 -5.35 30.42
N ASN A 392 1.76 -4.04 30.39
CA ASN A 392 2.64 -3.02 31.00
C ASN A 392 4.12 -3.13 30.58
N VAL A 393 4.41 -3.53 29.34
CA VAL A 393 5.79 -3.61 28.84
C VAL A 393 6.32 -2.19 28.59
N GLY A 394 7.19 -1.68 29.46
CA GLY A 394 7.78 -0.34 29.39
C GLY A 394 7.11 0.68 30.33
N HIS A 395 7.90 1.53 30.99
CA HIS A 395 7.53 2.29 32.18
C HIS A 395 6.51 3.46 32.00
N SER A 396 5.96 3.72 30.80
CA SER A 396 5.00 4.81 30.58
C SER A 396 3.92 4.45 29.54
N ILE A 397 2.64 4.60 29.91
CA ILE A 397 1.47 4.34 29.03
C ILE A 397 1.17 5.54 28.10
N GLU A 398 1.52 6.76 28.52
CA GLU A 398 1.14 8.00 27.82
C GLU A 398 1.66 8.09 26.37
N PRO A 399 2.93 7.77 26.06
CA PRO A 399 3.41 7.80 24.68
C PRO A 399 2.67 6.81 23.78
N ARG A 400 2.19 5.69 24.33
CA ARG A 400 1.43 4.67 23.59
C ARG A 400 0.00 5.14 23.32
N ARG A 401 -0.63 5.81 24.27
CA ARG A 401 -1.95 6.43 24.07
C ARG A 401 -1.90 7.43 22.92
N ASP A 402 -0.88 8.28 22.88
CA ASP A 402 -0.74 9.31 21.84
C ASP A 402 -0.48 8.68 20.45
N ARG A 403 0.26 7.57 20.39
CA ARG A 403 0.44 6.77 19.16
C ARG A 403 -0.87 6.13 18.69
N ILE A 404 -1.63 5.53 19.60
CA ILE A 404 -2.96 4.98 19.28
C ILE A 404 -3.88 6.09 18.77
N ALA A 405 -3.85 7.28 19.38
CA ALA A 405 -4.61 8.44 18.93
C ALA A 405 -4.22 8.87 17.52
N LEU A 406 -2.92 8.87 17.18
CA LEU A 406 -2.46 9.12 15.81
C LEU A 406 -2.98 8.07 14.83
N ILE A 407 -2.88 6.77 15.14
CA ILE A 407 -3.41 5.70 14.29
C ILE A 407 -4.91 5.88 14.05
N VAL A 408 -5.68 6.15 15.10
CA VAL A 408 -7.13 6.40 15.00
C VAL A 408 -7.41 7.62 14.11
N GLY A 409 -6.63 8.68 14.24
CA GLY A 409 -6.72 9.88 13.40
C GLY A 409 -6.47 9.56 11.92
N GLU A 410 -5.40 8.84 11.61
CA GLU A 410 -5.06 8.44 10.23
C GLU A 410 -6.10 7.49 9.63
N LEU A 411 -6.60 6.52 10.40
CA LEU A 411 -7.66 5.62 9.96
C LEU A 411 -8.94 6.38 9.63
N LYS A 412 -9.36 7.32 10.48
CA LYS A 412 -10.51 8.18 10.19
C LYS A 412 -10.29 8.98 8.90
N HIS A 413 -9.07 9.47 8.68
CA HIS A 413 -8.76 10.26 7.50
C HIS A 413 -8.71 9.43 6.20
N LEU A 414 -8.20 8.19 6.27
CA LEU A 414 -8.12 7.26 5.14
C LEU A 414 -9.47 6.63 4.77
N ILE A 415 -10.36 6.46 5.76
CA ILE A 415 -11.68 5.83 5.59
C ILE A 415 -12.76 6.86 5.25
N ALA A 416 -12.68 8.10 5.75
CA ALA A 416 -13.67 9.15 5.50
C ALA A 416 -13.95 9.50 4.02
N PRO A 417 -13.00 9.39 3.06
CA PRO A 417 -13.30 9.55 1.63
C PRO A 417 -14.24 8.48 1.07
N SER A 418 -14.50 7.40 1.81
CA SER A 418 -15.20 6.20 1.34
C SER A 418 -16.57 5.93 1.97
N LEU A 419 -17.08 6.78 2.88
CA LEU A 419 -18.30 6.49 3.62
C LEU A 419 -19.27 7.68 3.71
N GLU A 420 -20.44 7.52 3.07
CA GLU A 420 -21.73 8.01 3.59
C GLU A 420 -22.43 6.95 4.49
N ASP A 421 -21.78 5.84 4.87
CA ASP A 421 -22.33 4.83 5.78
C ASP A 421 -21.24 4.33 6.75
N PRO A 422 -21.39 4.43 8.08
CA PRO A 422 -20.29 4.17 9.00
C PRO A 422 -20.00 2.66 9.03
N GLY A 423 -18.85 2.27 8.48
CA GLY A 423 -18.21 1.00 8.80
C GLY A 423 -18.03 0.84 10.33
N PRO A 424 -17.58 -0.34 10.79
CA PRO A 424 -17.72 -0.76 12.19
C PRO A 424 -17.25 0.33 13.14
N ASP A 425 -18.16 0.71 14.03
CA ASP A 425 -18.03 1.87 14.90
C ASP A 425 -16.71 1.77 15.67
N VAL A 426 -15.74 2.63 15.32
CA VAL A 426 -14.45 2.73 16.03
C VAL A 426 -14.68 2.99 17.52
N ASN A 427 -15.83 3.55 17.88
CA ASN A 427 -16.24 3.69 19.26
C ASN A 427 -16.49 2.35 19.96
N ILE A 428 -16.78 1.23 19.29
CA ILE A 428 -16.87 -0.09 19.93
C ILE A 428 -15.48 -0.59 20.39
N LEU A 429 -14.41 -0.27 19.66
CA LEU A 429 -13.03 -0.55 20.09
C LEU A 429 -12.57 0.38 21.22
N LEU A 430 -13.12 1.60 21.29
CA LEU A 430 -12.79 2.61 22.30
C LEU A 430 -13.68 2.56 23.57
N ASN A 431 -14.92 2.08 23.46
CA ASN A 431 -15.94 2.03 24.54
C ASN A 431 -16.01 0.67 25.24
N SER A 432 -15.11 -0.27 24.94
CA SER A 432 -14.79 -1.32 25.89
C SER A 432 -14.31 -0.61 27.16
N ASP A 433 -15.03 -0.76 28.28
CA ASP A 433 -14.86 -0.15 29.61
C ASP A 433 -13.49 -0.45 30.29
N MET A 434 -12.41 -0.51 29.51
CA MET A 434 -11.06 -0.87 29.92
C MET A 434 -10.13 0.35 30.01
N TRP A 435 -10.58 1.55 29.62
CA TRP A 435 -9.71 2.72 29.42
C TRP A 435 -9.85 3.84 30.45
N LEU A 436 -10.92 3.90 31.26
CA LEU A 436 -11.13 4.99 32.21
C LEU A 436 -11.81 4.51 33.52
N GLY A 437 -11.02 4.38 34.59
CA GLY A 437 -11.43 4.17 35.99
C GLY A 437 -10.67 2.98 36.61
N ASP A 438 -9.67 3.13 37.48
CA ASP A 438 -9.42 4.15 38.50
C ASP A 438 -7.93 4.56 38.54
N ILE A 439 -7.65 5.82 38.22
CA ILE A 439 -6.47 6.51 38.75
C ILE A 439 -7.02 7.57 39.71
N THR A 440 -7.03 7.25 40.99
CA THR A 440 -7.15 8.25 42.05
C THR A 440 -5.90 9.13 42.03
N MET A 441 -6.03 10.35 41.53
CA MET A 441 -5.04 11.40 41.72
C MET A 441 -5.04 11.79 43.21
N ASP A 442 -3.94 11.55 43.91
CA ASP A 442 -3.73 12.05 45.27
C ASP A 442 -3.57 13.58 45.21
N PRO A 443 -4.42 14.38 45.87
CA PRO A 443 -4.41 15.83 45.74
C PRO A 443 -3.25 16.53 46.48
N ASN A 444 -2.26 15.82 47.04
CA ASN A 444 -1.15 16.43 47.79
C ASN A 444 0.27 15.91 47.44
N MET A 445 0.59 15.65 46.16
CA MET A 445 1.99 15.46 45.73
C MET A 445 2.39 16.38 44.57
#